data_AF-A0A6M8B5D6-F1
#
_entry.id   AF-A0A6M8B5D6-F1
#
_cell.length_a   1.000
_cell.length_b   1.000
_cell.length_c   1.000
_cell.angle_alpha   90.00
_cell.angle_beta   90.00
_cell.angle_gamma   90.00
#
_symmetry.space_group_name_H-M   'P 1'
#
loop_
_entity.id
_entity.type
_entity.pdbx_description
1 polymer ?
#
loop_
_entity_poly.entity_id
_entity_poly.type
_entity_poly.pdbx_seq_one_letter_code
_entity_poly.pdbx_strand_id
1 'polypeptide(L)'
;MRVAEIARLTGTTVRAVRHYHSLGLLPVPAERGGWRDYDLSHVARLSRIRWLVRAGVPLSAVARVLDGVEGGGPGADHAPPEAVGADEDPVSRDLAAALTSVEAHLEEVTAQRDMLAALLERSREGMSVSPMPPRMAAFFDRMEAAAPDERTRAAVRADRDAVDLACYRGQMPAEAEFLFPVPGTDDDAATLADYGRASEGLDEEEAEAMAAETVSRLIRRAGPERLRDLARSADREAIRAVFQLFASFEQLGSVYARALERRLLEAIDNWGP
;
A
#
# COMPACT_ATOMS: atom_id res chain seq x y z
N MET A 1 22.22 21.07 32.40
CA MET A 1 21.86 19.64 32.29
C MET A 1 22.99 18.88 31.61
N ARG A 2 23.22 17.62 32.00
CA ARG A 2 24.23 16.76 31.35
C ARG A 2 23.69 16.08 30.11
N VAL A 3 24.57 15.58 29.24
CA VAL A 3 24.20 14.90 27.98
C VAL A 3 23.23 13.72 28.18
N ALA A 4 23.37 12.97 29.27
CA ALA A 4 22.48 11.87 29.60
C ALA A 4 21.08 12.33 30.03
N GLU A 5 20.98 13.50 30.69
CA GLU A 5 19.71 14.08 31.12
C GLU A 5 18.91 14.58 29.93
N ILE A 6 19.53 15.36 29.03
CA ILE A 6 18.86 15.82 27.81
C ILE A 6 18.46 14.66 26.91
N ALA A 7 19.30 13.63 26.78
CA ALA A 7 18.96 12.42 26.02
C ALA A 7 17.68 11.76 26.59
N ARG A 8 17.60 11.58 27.91
CA ARG A 8 16.42 11.04 28.58
C ARG A 8 15.18 11.93 28.44
N LEU A 9 15.31 13.23 28.69
CA LEU A 9 14.20 14.20 28.59
C LEU A 9 13.60 14.23 27.18
N THR A 10 14.45 14.10 26.17
CA THR A 10 14.03 14.08 24.78
C THR A 10 13.78 12.69 24.25
N GLY A 11 13.78 11.64 25.08
CA GLY A 11 13.49 10.26 24.66
C GLY A 11 14.44 9.70 23.58
N THR A 12 15.71 10.12 23.59
CA THR A 12 16.74 9.70 22.63
C THR A 12 17.96 9.12 23.35
N THR A 13 19.00 8.77 22.58
CA THR A 13 20.25 8.23 23.12
C THR A 13 21.36 9.29 23.14
N VAL A 14 22.32 9.15 24.04
CA VAL A 14 23.54 9.98 24.04
C VAL A 14 24.27 9.89 22.69
N ARG A 15 24.23 8.72 22.04
CA ARG A 15 24.75 8.52 20.68
C ARG A 15 24.06 9.43 19.67
N ALA A 16 22.74 9.52 19.70
CA ALA A 16 21.97 10.39 18.82
C ALA A 16 22.26 11.87 19.09
N VAL A 17 22.37 12.29 20.36
CA VAL A 17 22.75 13.67 20.72
C VAL A 17 24.11 14.04 20.12
N ARG A 18 25.11 13.15 20.26
CA ARG A 18 26.44 13.35 19.65
C ARG A 18 26.38 13.38 18.13
N HIS A 19 25.54 12.54 17.52
CA HIS A 19 25.34 12.54 16.08
C HIS A 19 24.75 13.87 15.58
N TYR A 20 23.73 14.41 16.24
CA TYR A 20 23.16 15.70 15.86
C TYR A 20 24.12 16.87 16.07
N HIS A 21 25.01 16.81 17.06
CA HIS A 21 26.13 17.76 17.14
C HIS A 21 27.09 17.62 15.95
N SER A 22 27.47 16.40 15.58
CA SER A 22 28.39 16.18 14.45
C SER A 22 27.81 16.64 13.11
N LEU A 23 26.49 16.64 12.97
CA LEU A 23 25.78 17.16 11.80
C LEU A 23 25.49 18.67 11.88
N GLY A 24 25.87 19.35 12.97
CA GLY A 24 25.57 20.77 13.19
C GLY A 24 24.10 21.07 13.51
N LEU A 25 23.23 20.06 13.59
CA LEU A 25 21.80 20.22 13.87
C LEU A 25 21.52 20.69 15.30
N LEU A 26 22.37 20.30 16.26
CA LEU A 26 22.28 20.72 17.65
C LEU A 26 23.53 21.52 18.02
N PRO A 27 23.42 22.80 18.45
CA PRO A 27 24.57 23.58 18.88
C PRO A 27 25.27 22.91 20.06
N VAL A 28 26.60 22.97 20.10
CA VAL A 28 27.40 22.42 21.21
C VAL A 28 27.39 23.42 22.36
N PRO A 29 26.88 23.06 23.55
CA PRO A 29 26.81 23.98 24.69
C PRO A 29 28.20 24.30 25.25
N ALA A 30 28.28 25.40 26.00
CA ALA A 30 29.47 25.76 26.77
C ALA A 30 29.81 24.71 27.83
N GLU A 31 31.08 24.62 28.18
CA GLU A 31 31.55 23.76 29.27
C GLU A 31 31.51 24.52 30.60
N ARG A 32 30.96 23.88 31.64
CA ARG A 32 31.02 24.36 33.03
C ARG A 32 31.49 23.23 33.93
N GLY A 33 32.61 23.43 34.62
CA GLY A 33 33.16 22.42 35.53
C GLY A 33 33.68 21.15 34.83
N GLY A 34 34.11 21.24 33.57
CA GLY A 34 34.66 20.10 32.81
C GLY A 34 33.61 19.23 32.11
N TRP A 35 32.35 19.69 32.03
CA TRP A 35 31.32 19.03 31.23
C TRP A 35 30.47 20.04 30.46
N ARG A 36 29.95 19.58 29.32
CA ARG A 36 28.95 20.28 28.50
C ARG A 36 27.66 20.51 29.29
N ASP A 37 27.23 21.76 29.39
CA ASP A 37 26.05 22.15 30.16
C ASP A 37 24.88 22.55 29.24
N TYR A 38 23.97 21.60 29.00
CA TYR A 38 22.79 21.79 28.17
C TYR A 38 21.70 22.54 28.93
N ASP A 39 21.04 23.49 28.26
CA ASP A 39 19.88 24.21 28.79
C ASP A 39 18.57 23.80 28.10
N LEU A 40 17.46 24.47 28.44
CA LEU A 40 16.14 24.20 27.87
C LEU A 40 16.06 24.49 26.36
N SER A 41 16.86 25.41 25.82
CA SER A 41 16.88 25.69 24.39
C SER A 41 17.42 24.49 23.60
N HIS A 42 18.43 23.81 24.16
CA HIS A 42 18.96 22.57 23.58
C HIS A 42 17.91 21.46 23.63
N VAL A 43 17.15 21.35 24.73
CA VAL A 43 16.03 20.37 24.85
C VAL A 43 14.97 20.64 23.79
N ALA A 44 14.56 21.91 23.62
CA ALA A 44 13.55 22.31 22.64
C ALA A 44 14.00 22.02 21.20
N ARG A 45 15.23 22.41 20.84
CA ARG A 45 15.80 22.15 19.51
C ARG A 45 15.94 20.66 19.24
N LEU A 46 16.45 19.89 20.19
CA LEU A 46 16.55 18.43 20.05
C LEU A 46 15.16 17.77 19.93
N SER A 47 14.16 18.25 20.67
CA SER A 47 12.78 17.75 20.55
C SER A 47 12.20 18.01 19.15
N ARG A 48 12.44 19.19 18.58
CA ARG A 48 12.05 19.52 17.19
C ARG A 48 12.76 18.65 16.16
N ILE A 49 14.08 18.46 16.28
CA ILE A 49 14.85 17.55 15.42
C ILE A 49 14.20 16.16 15.42
N ARG A 50 13.93 15.61 16.61
CA ARG A 50 13.32 14.28 16.73
C ARG A 50 11.94 14.20 16.13
N TRP A 51 11.11 15.23 16.34
CA TRP A 51 9.77 15.27 15.81
C TRP A 51 9.78 15.26 14.27
N LEU A 52 10.60 16.12 13.65
CA LEU A 52 10.76 16.17 12.19
C LEU A 52 11.27 14.85 11.60
N VAL A 53 12.31 14.26 12.22
CA VAL A 53 12.85 12.96 11.78
C VAL A 53 11.80 11.85 11.90
N ARG A 54 11.00 11.85 12.97
CA ARG A 54 9.92 10.87 13.15
C ARG A 54 8.78 11.08 12.16
N ALA A 55 8.56 12.31 11.71
CA ALA A 55 7.60 12.64 10.67
C ALA A 55 8.11 12.32 9.25
N GLY A 56 9.31 11.74 9.09
CA GLY A 56 9.86 11.36 7.79
C GLY A 56 10.66 12.47 7.09
N VAL A 57 10.85 13.63 7.72
CA VAL A 57 11.67 14.71 7.15
C VAL A 57 13.14 14.28 7.12
N PRO A 58 13.81 14.32 5.96
CA PRO A 58 15.22 13.90 5.87
C PRO A 58 16.11 14.85 6.67
N LEU A 59 17.15 14.31 7.32
CA LEU A 59 18.05 15.09 8.19
C LEU A 59 18.69 16.30 7.50
N SER A 60 18.91 16.23 6.19
CA SER A 60 19.42 17.35 5.37
C SER A 60 18.45 18.53 5.28
N ALA A 61 17.13 18.27 5.36
CA ALA A 61 16.08 19.27 5.36
C ALA A 61 15.83 19.83 6.78
N VAL A 62 16.03 19.01 7.81
CA VAL A 62 15.83 19.41 9.22
C VAL A 62 16.63 20.66 9.57
N ALA A 63 17.87 20.80 9.08
CA ALA A 63 18.68 22.01 9.31
C ALA A 63 17.97 23.27 8.80
N ARG A 64 17.54 23.27 7.53
CA ARG A 64 16.87 24.41 6.89
C ARG A 64 15.57 24.77 7.60
N VAL A 65 14.78 23.77 8.00
CA VAL A 65 13.52 23.97 8.73
C VAL A 65 13.76 24.67 10.06
N LEU A 66 14.81 24.27 10.80
CA LEU A 66 15.12 24.83 12.11
C LEU A 66 15.69 26.26 12.01
N ASP A 67 16.54 26.50 11.02
CA ASP A 67 17.26 27.77 10.89
C ASP A 67 16.38 28.86 10.25
N GLY A 68 15.44 28.49 9.38
CA GLY A 68 14.43 29.42 8.82
C GLY A 68 13.46 29.99 9.86
N VAL A 69 13.31 29.33 11.02
CA VAL A 69 12.46 29.78 12.14
C VAL A 69 13.22 30.70 13.10
N GLU A 70 14.55 30.68 13.10
CA GLU A 70 15.40 31.46 14.02
C GLU A 70 15.73 32.88 13.51
N GLY A 71 15.30 33.25 12.29
CA GLY A 71 15.45 34.60 11.71
C GLY A 71 14.67 35.75 12.39
N GLY A 72 14.06 35.52 13.56
CA GLY A 72 13.26 36.49 14.32
C GLY A 72 13.90 37.02 15.61
N GLY A 73 15.20 36.83 15.83
CA GLY A 73 15.94 37.39 16.97
C GLY A 73 16.56 38.76 16.67
N PRO A 74 16.55 39.74 17.60
CA PRO A 74 17.02 41.10 17.34
C PRO A 74 18.54 41.12 17.21
N GLY A 75 19.07 41.09 15.99
CA GLY A 75 20.51 41.27 15.77
C GLY A 75 21.10 40.80 14.44
N ALA A 76 20.32 40.53 13.39
CA ALA A 76 20.87 40.23 12.06
C ALA A 76 20.45 41.32 11.07
N ASP A 77 21.37 42.26 10.85
CA ASP A 77 21.31 43.29 9.83
C ASP A 77 21.58 42.62 8.46
N HIS A 78 20.54 42.03 7.87
CA HIS A 78 20.58 41.50 6.52
C HIS A 78 19.46 42.15 5.71
N ALA A 79 19.87 43.02 4.78
CA ALA A 79 19.02 43.64 3.78
C ALA A 79 18.19 42.57 3.04
N PRO A 80 16.94 42.88 2.66
CA PRO A 80 16.07 41.91 2.00
C PRO A 80 16.63 41.56 0.62
N PRO A 81 16.81 40.28 0.25
CA PRO A 81 17.05 39.95 -1.14
C PRO A 81 15.73 40.11 -1.90
N GLU A 82 15.85 40.84 -3.01
CA GLU A 82 14.80 41.11 -3.98
C GLU A 82 14.13 39.82 -4.47
N ALA A 83 12.85 39.96 -4.82
CA ALA A 83 11.99 38.92 -5.35
C ALA A 83 12.61 38.20 -6.55
N VAL A 84 12.88 36.89 -6.40
CA VAL A 84 13.25 36.01 -7.51
C VAL A 84 12.40 34.74 -7.42
N GLY A 85 11.49 34.58 -8.39
CA GLY A 85 10.93 33.31 -8.85
C GLY A 85 10.06 32.51 -7.87
N ALA A 86 8.86 32.14 -8.30
CA ALA A 86 8.02 31.16 -7.61
C ALA A 86 8.58 29.73 -7.76
N ASP A 87 9.82 29.52 -7.31
CA ASP A 87 10.37 28.19 -7.02
C ASP A 87 9.95 27.88 -5.59
N GLU A 88 9.17 26.82 -5.38
CA GLU A 88 8.67 26.46 -4.04
C GLU A 88 9.84 26.38 -3.05
N ASP A 89 9.69 27.05 -1.90
CA ASP A 89 10.66 27.00 -0.82
C ASP A 89 11.02 25.52 -0.51
N PRO A 90 12.30 25.12 -0.59
CA PRO A 90 12.70 23.72 -0.43
C PRO A 90 12.30 23.13 0.93
N VAL A 91 12.17 23.96 1.96
CA VAL A 91 11.64 23.54 3.27
C VAL A 91 10.17 23.16 3.16
N SER A 92 9.36 24.03 2.55
CA SER A 92 7.94 23.76 2.28
C SER A 92 7.75 22.49 1.46
N ARG A 93 8.59 22.26 0.43
CA ARG A 93 8.59 21.04 -0.38
C ARG A 93 8.88 19.78 0.43
N ASP A 94 9.93 19.80 1.26
CA ASP A 94 10.33 18.65 2.08
C ASP A 94 9.27 18.33 3.16
N LEU A 95 8.63 19.36 3.74
CA LEU A 95 7.52 19.20 4.68
C LEU A 95 6.26 18.64 4.01
N ALA A 96 5.92 19.12 2.80
CA ALA A 96 4.80 18.58 2.03
C ALA A 96 5.02 17.10 1.69
N ALA A 97 6.21 16.72 1.23
CA ALA A 97 6.55 15.32 0.96
C ALA A 97 6.46 14.44 2.23
N ALA A 98 6.94 14.94 3.37
CA ALA A 98 6.81 14.25 4.65
C ALA A 98 5.35 14.08 5.08
N LEU A 99 4.52 15.13 4.90
CA LEU A 99 3.09 15.07 5.17
C LEU A 99 2.40 14.01 4.29
N THR A 100 2.63 14.02 2.98
CA THR A 100 2.09 13.00 2.06
C THR A 100 2.50 11.58 2.47
N SER A 101 3.76 11.39 2.89
CA SER A 101 4.21 10.08 3.38
C SER A 101 3.51 9.64 4.66
N VAL A 102 3.23 10.57 5.59
CA VAL A 102 2.50 10.27 6.83
C VAL A 102 1.03 9.99 6.55
N GLU A 103 0.40 10.76 5.66
CA GLU A 103 -0.98 10.55 5.22
C GLU A 103 -1.14 9.17 4.57
N ALA A 104 -0.24 8.79 3.64
CA ALA A 104 -0.24 7.46 3.04
C ALA A 104 -0.09 6.34 4.08
N HIS A 105 0.76 6.52 5.09
CA HIS A 105 0.91 5.54 6.17
C HIS A 105 -0.33 5.47 7.07
N LEU A 106 -0.99 6.59 7.33
CA LEU A 106 -2.25 6.61 8.09
C LEU A 106 -3.35 5.88 7.34
N GLU A 107 -3.45 6.05 6.02
CA GLU A 107 -4.39 5.30 5.17
C GLU A 107 -4.12 3.80 5.25
N GLU A 108 -2.85 3.38 5.12
CA GLU A 108 -2.44 1.97 5.25
C GLU A 108 -2.84 1.37 6.61
N VAL A 109 -2.48 2.05 7.70
CA VAL A 109 -2.78 1.56 9.07
C VAL A 109 -4.28 1.57 9.35
N THR A 110 -5.02 2.53 8.79
CA THR A 110 -6.49 2.60 8.88
C THR A 110 -7.12 1.40 8.16
N ALA A 111 -6.66 1.09 6.94
CA ALA A 111 -7.10 -0.08 6.20
C ALA A 111 -6.79 -1.40 6.95
N GLN A 112 -5.59 -1.53 7.52
CA GLN A 112 -5.22 -2.68 8.34
C GLN A 112 -6.12 -2.84 9.58
N ARG A 113 -6.42 -1.74 10.29
CA ARG A 113 -7.34 -1.73 11.42
C ARG A 113 -8.73 -2.22 10.99
N ASP A 114 -9.25 -1.69 9.89
CA ASP A 114 -10.60 -2.02 9.41
C ASP A 114 -10.71 -3.47 8.96
N MET A 115 -9.66 -4.00 8.31
CA MET A 115 -9.55 -5.42 7.99
C MET A 115 -9.58 -6.28 9.26
N LEU A 116 -8.76 -5.96 10.27
CA LEU A 116 -8.75 -6.70 11.54
C LEU A 116 -10.10 -6.64 12.27
N ALA A 117 -10.78 -5.49 12.24
CA ALA A 117 -12.11 -5.34 12.82
C ALA A 117 -13.13 -6.24 12.10
N ALA A 118 -13.11 -6.27 10.77
CA ALA A 118 -13.98 -7.14 9.98
C ALA A 118 -13.71 -8.63 10.26
N LEU A 119 -12.44 -9.04 10.29
CA LEU A 119 -12.03 -10.41 10.60
C LEU A 119 -12.45 -10.84 12.01
N LEU A 120 -12.32 -9.94 12.99
CA LEU A 120 -12.74 -10.17 14.36
C LEU A 120 -14.26 -10.40 14.46
N GLU A 121 -15.05 -9.62 13.73
CA GLU A 121 -16.51 -9.76 13.74
C GLU A 121 -16.94 -11.09 13.13
N ARG A 122 -16.33 -11.49 12.01
CA ARG A 122 -16.58 -12.82 11.41
C ARG A 122 -16.23 -13.96 12.36
N SER A 123 -15.10 -13.84 13.04
CA SER A 123 -14.68 -14.82 14.05
C SER A 123 -15.69 -14.95 15.19
N ARG A 124 -16.25 -13.83 15.67
CA ARG A 124 -17.30 -13.81 16.69
C ARG A 124 -18.61 -14.45 16.23
N GLU A 125 -18.94 -14.31 14.95
CA GLU A 125 -20.12 -14.93 14.32
C GLU A 125 -19.90 -16.42 13.99
N GLY A 126 -18.71 -16.98 14.29
CA GLY A 126 -18.38 -18.38 14.02
C GLY A 126 -18.13 -18.67 12.53
N MET A 127 -17.91 -17.63 11.72
CA MET A 127 -17.60 -17.75 10.30
C MET A 127 -16.10 -17.92 10.06
N SER A 128 -15.74 -18.34 8.84
CA SER A 128 -14.34 -18.43 8.42
C SER A 128 -13.64 -17.07 8.46
N VAL A 129 -12.45 -17.04 9.05
CA VAL A 129 -11.60 -15.85 9.15
C VAL A 129 -10.83 -15.71 7.83
N SER A 130 -11.44 -15.04 6.86
CA SER A 130 -10.82 -14.69 5.58
C SER A 130 -11.02 -13.20 5.28
N PRO A 131 -10.00 -12.51 4.75
CA PRO A 131 -10.09 -11.11 4.34
C PRO A 131 -10.96 -10.92 3.09
N MET A 132 -11.28 -12.00 2.37
CA MET A 132 -12.17 -11.94 1.20
C MET A 132 -13.62 -11.67 1.62
N PRO A 133 -14.42 -10.96 0.80
CA PRO A 133 -15.87 -10.97 0.91
C PRO A 133 -16.44 -12.40 0.97
N PRO A 134 -17.57 -12.65 1.68
CA PRO A 134 -18.14 -13.99 1.84
C PRO A 134 -18.41 -14.70 0.51
N ARG A 135 -18.79 -13.94 -0.54
CA ARG A 135 -19.03 -14.47 -1.88
C ARG A 135 -17.77 -15.08 -2.50
N MET A 136 -16.63 -14.41 -2.36
CA MET A 136 -15.34 -14.88 -2.89
C MET A 136 -14.85 -16.11 -2.13
N ALA A 137 -14.91 -16.08 -0.79
CA ALA A 137 -14.55 -17.23 0.03
C ALA A 137 -15.41 -18.47 -0.32
N ALA A 138 -16.72 -18.30 -0.45
CA ALA A 138 -17.64 -19.38 -0.81
C ALA A 138 -17.42 -19.92 -2.24
N PHE A 139 -16.88 -19.11 -3.16
CA PHE A 139 -16.45 -19.58 -4.47
C PHE A 139 -15.27 -20.55 -4.34
N PHE A 140 -14.21 -20.15 -3.65
CA PHE A 140 -13.02 -21.00 -3.50
C PHE A 140 -13.33 -22.29 -2.71
N ASP A 141 -14.11 -22.20 -1.62
CA ASP A 141 -14.54 -23.38 -0.86
C ASP A 141 -15.28 -24.39 -1.75
N ARG A 142 -16.14 -23.89 -2.65
CA ARG A 142 -16.88 -24.72 -3.60
C ARG A 142 -15.98 -25.33 -4.67
N MET A 143 -15.08 -24.55 -5.25
CA MET A 143 -14.14 -25.03 -6.28
C MET A 143 -13.20 -26.11 -5.70
N GLU A 144 -12.69 -25.89 -4.50
CA GLU A 144 -11.78 -26.83 -3.84
C GLU A 144 -12.48 -28.17 -3.53
N ALA A 145 -13.74 -28.11 -3.07
CA ALA A 145 -14.55 -29.28 -2.78
C ALA A 145 -14.95 -30.06 -4.05
N ALA A 146 -15.20 -29.38 -5.16
CA ALA A 146 -15.62 -29.97 -6.42
C ALA A 146 -14.44 -30.37 -7.35
N ALA A 147 -13.20 -30.02 -6.99
CA ALA A 147 -12.03 -30.33 -7.80
C ALA A 147 -11.88 -31.85 -8.07
N PRO A 148 -11.69 -32.26 -9.34
CA PRO A 148 -11.70 -33.67 -9.74
C PRO A 148 -10.47 -34.45 -9.25
N ASP A 149 -9.36 -33.76 -9.00
CA ASP A 149 -8.09 -34.33 -8.57
C ASP A 149 -7.32 -33.34 -7.67
N GLU A 150 -6.25 -33.82 -7.02
CA GLU A 150 -5.44 -32.99 -6.11
C GLU A 150 -4.65 -31.89 -6.83
N ARG A 151 -4.32 -32.07 -8.11
CA ARG A 151 -3.58 -31.06 -8.87
C ARG A 151 -4.46 -29.83 -9.12
N THR A 152 -5.68 -30.05 -9.61
CA THR A 152 -6.69 -29.01 -9.79
C THR A 152 -7.03 -28.36 -8.45
N ARG A 153 -7.17 -29.17 -7.38
CA ARG A 153 -7.41 -28.65 -6.02
C ARG A 153 -6.28 -27.75 -5.53
N ALA A 154 -5.03 -28.14 -5.76
CA ALA A 154 -3.85 -27.33 -5.41
C ALA A 154 -3.81 -26.01 -6.20
N ALA A 155 -4.19 -26.02 -7.48
CA ALA A 155 -4.31 -24.80 -8.29
C ALA A 155 -5.38 -23.84 -7.74
N VAL A 156 -6.54 -24.36 -7.34
CA VAL A 156 -7.59 -23.56 -6.67
C VAL A 156 -7.09 -22.96 -5.36
N ARG A 157 -6.35 -23.72 -4.53
CA ARG A 157 -5.75 -23.21 -3.29
C ARG A 157 -4.70 -22.13 -3.55
N ALA A 158 -3.85 -22.30 -4.57
CA ALA A 158 -2.86 -21.30 -4.93
C ALA A 158 -3.51 -19.98 -5.38
N ASP A 159 -4.58 -20.05 -6.15
CA ASP A 159 -5.36 -18.87 -6.55
C ASP A 159 -6.06 -18.21 -5.36
N ARG A 160 -6.64 -19.01 -4.46
CA ARG A 160 -7.20 -18.53 -3.19
C ARG A 160 -6.16 -17.77 -2.38
N ASP A 161 -4.96 -18.32 -2.20
CA ASP A 161 -3.89 -17.73 -1.40
C ASP A 161 -3.42 -16.39 -2.00
N ALA A 162 -3.36 -16.28 -3.33
CA ALA A 162 -3.00 -15.03 -3.99
C ALA A 162 -4.09 -13.96 -3.85
N VAL A 163 -5.37 -14.36 -3.96
CA VAL A 163 -6.50 -13.47 -3.71
C VAL A 163 -6.53 -13.00 -2.25
N ASP A 164 -6.26 -13.89 -1.29
CA ASP A 164 -6.17 -13.53 0.14
C ASP A 164 -5.07 -12.50 0.36
N LEU A 165 -3.89 -12.70 -0.24
CA LEU A 165 -2.80 -11.73 -0.18
C LEU A 165 -3.19 -10.38 -0.78
N ALA A 166 -3.84 -10.36 -1.94
CA ALA A 166 -4.32 -9.12 -2.55
C ALA A 166 -5.31 -8.39 -1.64
N CYS A 167 -6.21 -9.11 -0.97
CA CYS A 167 -7.12 -8.54 0.03
C CYS A 167 -6.36 -7.99 1.25
N TYR A 168 -5.38 -8.73 1.79
CA TYR A 168 -4.54 -8.25 2.90
C TYR A 168 -3.75 -6.98 2.56
N ARG A 169 -3.35 -6.82 1.31
CA ARG A 169 -2.62 -5.64 0.82
C ARG A 169 -3.54 -4.48 0.42
N GLY A 170 -4.86 -4.64 0.51
CA GLY A 170 -5.83 -3.66 0.01
C GLY A 170 -5.76 -3.44 -1.50
N GLN A 171 -5.17 -4.38 -2.25
CA GLN A 171 -4.97 -4.29 -3.70
C GLN A 171 -6.11 -4.92 -4.49
N MET A 172 -7.00 -5.67 -3.83
CA MET A 172 -8.17 -6.28 -4.46
C MET A 172 -9.24 -5.21 -4.72
N PRO A 173 -9.60 -4.91 -5.99
CA PRO A 173 -10.67 -3.95 -6.30
C PRO A 173 -12.02 -4.41 -5.75
N ALA A 174 -12.88 -3.48 -5.33
CA ALA A 174 -14.20 -3.82 -4.79
C ALA A 174 -15.09 -4.51 -5.84
N GLU A 175 -14.96 -4.12 -7.11
CA GLU A 175 -15.67 -4.70 -8.25
C GLU A 175 -15.29 -6.17 -8.50
N ALA A 176 -14.11 -6.60 -8.05
CA ALA A 176 -13.62 -7.95 -8.28
C ALA A 176 -14.56 -9.02 -7.68
N GLU A 177 -15.28 -8.70 -6.59
CA GLU A 177 -16.27 -9.60 -5.98
C GLU A 177 -17.31 -10.09 -7.00
N PHE A 178 -17.68 -9.27 -7.99
CA PHE A 178 -18.63 -9.64 -9.03
C PHE A 178 -18.09 -10.63 -10.05
N LEU A 179 -16.77 -10.77 -10.14
CA LEU A 179 -16.13 -11.70 -11.06
C LEU A 179 -16.30 -13.15 -10.58
N PHE A 180 -16.49 -13.37 -9.28
CA PHE A 180 -16.66 -14.70 -8.69
C PHE A 180 -18.11 -15.20 -8.81
N PRO A 181 -18.37 -16.33 -9.51
CA PRO A 181 -19.72 -16.90 -9.65
C PRO A 181 -20.35 -17.38 -8.32
N VAL A 182 -21.66 -17.15 -8.18
CA VAL A 182 -22.51 -17.76 -7.11
C VAL A 182 -22.81 -19.21 -7.48
N PRO A 183 -23.06 -20.12 -6.53
CA PRO A 183 -23.54 -21.47 -6.83
C PRO A 183 -24.75 -21.48 -7.80
N GLY A 184 -24.78 -22.43 -8.72
CA GLY A 184 -25.90 -22.64 -9.66
C GLY A 184 -25.81 -21.88 -10.99
N THR A 185 -24.64 -21.31 -11.33
CA THR A 185 -24.42 -20.61 -12.62
C THR A 185 -23.96 -21.54 -13.75
N ASP A 186 -24.08 -22.87 -13.63
CA ASP A 186 -23.64 -23.91 -14.59
C ASP A 186 -22.16 -23.87 -15.07
N ASP A 187 -21.35 -22.91 -14.61
CA ASP A 187 -19.97 -22.69 -15.05
C ASP A 187 -18.89 -23.36 -14.19
N ASP A 188 -19.23 -23.90 -13.01
CA ASP A 188 -18.26 -24.45 -12.05
C ASP A 188 -17.37 -25.54 -12.69
N ALA A 189 -17.96 -26.42 -13.51
CA ALA A 189 -17.22 -27.46 -14.23
C ALA A 189 -16.25 -26.87 -15.26
N ALA A 190 -16.64 -25.81 -15.96
CA ALA A 190 -15.77 -25.12 -16.92
C ALA A 190 -14.62 -24.39 -16.21
N THR A 191 -14.92 -23.73 -15.08
CA THR A 191 -13.89 -23.08 -14.25
C THR A 191 -12.89 -24.10 -13.68
N LEU A 192 -13.35 -25.26 -13.22
CA LEU A 192 -12.45 -26.33 -12.76
C LEU A 192 -11.59 -26.91 -13.89
N ALA A 193 -12.16 -27.04 -15.10
CA ALA A 193 -11.39 -27.43 -16.27
C ALA A 193 -10.30 -26.39 -16.61
N ASP A 194 -10.59 -25.10 -16.44
CA ASP A 194 -9.61 -24.03 -16.63
C ASP A 194 -8.48 -24.08 -15.60
N TYR A 195 -8.79 -24.31 -14.32
CA TYR A 195 -7.77 -24.54 -13.29
C TYR A 195 -6.90 -25.77 -13.62
N GLY A 196 -7.51 -26.85 -14.09
CA GLY A 196 -6.80 -28.06 -14.52
C GLY A 196 -5.80 -27.74 -15.64
N ARG A 197 -6.27 -27.10 -16.73
CA ARG A 197 -5.42 -26.69 -17.86
C ARG A 197 -4.32 -25.71 -17.45
N ALA A 198 -4.65 -24.68 -16.68
CA ALA A 198 -3.68 -23.70 -16.17
C ALA A 198 -2.57 -24.39 -15.36
N SER A 199 -2.93 -25.39 -14.56
CA SER A 199 -1.96 -26.14 -13.77
C SER A 199 -0.99 -26.96 -14.62
N GLU A 200 -1.38 -27.41 -15.82
CA GLU A 200 -0.56 -28.18 -16.77
C GLU A 200 0.52 -27.31 -17.45
N GLY A 201 0.37 -25.99 -17.36
CA GLY A 201 1.18 -25.02 -18.08
C GLY A 201 0.51 -24.69 -19.41
N LEU A 202 0.43 -23.40 -19.72
CA LEU A 202 -0.19 -22.89 -20.94
C LEU A 202 0.88 -22.18 -21.76
N ASP A 203 0.83 -22.39 -23.08
CA ASP A 203 1.51 -21.48 -23.98
C ASP A 203 0.73 -20.14 -24.12
N GLU A 204 1.28 -19.22 -24.91
CA GLU A 204 0.69 -17.89 -25.07
C GLU A 204 -0.64 -17.90 -25.82
N GLU A 205 -0.83 -18.82 -26.77
CA GLU A 205 -2.07 -18.94 -27.55
C GLU A 205 -3.19 -19.57 -26.71
N GLU A 206 -2.87 -20.63 -25.97
CA GLU A 206 -3.78 -21.30 -25.05
C GLU A 206 -4.22 -20.37 -23.92
N ALA A 207 -3.28 -19.62 -23.33
CA ALA A 207 -3.56 -18.64 -22.29
C ALA A 207 -4.48 -17.51 -22.81
N GLU A 208 -4.23 -17.03 -24.03
CA GLU A 208 -5.02 -15.98 -24.66
C GLU A 208 -6.45 -16.46 -24.97
N ALA A 209 -6.61 -17.67 -25.52
CA ALA A 209 -7.92 -18.27 -25.77
C ALA A 209 -8.70 -18.50 -24.48
N MET A 210 -8.04 -18.98 -23.42
CA MET A 210 -8.67 -19.21 -22.12
C MET A 210 -9.07 -17.89 -21.45
N ALA A 211 -8.24 -16.84 -21.54
CA ALA A 211 -8.57 -15.51 -21.03
C ALA A 211 -9.77 -14.91 -21.76
N ALA A 212 -9.82 -15.02 -23.10
CA ALA A 212 -10.93 -14.55 -23.91
C ALA A 212 -12.26 -15.24 -23.56
N GLU A 213 -12.25 -16.56 -23.36
CA GLU A 213 -13.45 -17.30 -22.95
C GLU A 213 -13.87 -16.94 -21.51
N THR A 214 -12.90 -16.75 -20.61
CA THR A 214 -13.17 -16.33 -19.23
C THR A 214 -13.90 -14.98 -19.19
N VAL A 215 -13.40 -13.99 -19.93
CA VAL A 215 -14.04 -12.67 -20.03
C VAL A 215 -15.38 -12.76 -20.76
N SER A 216 -15.49 -13.61 -21.79
CA SER A 216 -16.77 -13.81 -22.50
C SER A 216 -17.86 -14.39 -21.59
N ARG A 217 -17.53 -15.37 -20.73
CA ARG A 217 -18.46 -15.88 -19.70
C ARG A 217 -18.88 -14.78 -18.72
N LEU A 218 -17.93 -13.96 -18.28
CA LEU A 218 -18.20 -12.81 -17.41
C LEU A 218 -19.19 -11.83 -18.05
N ILE A 219 -18.96 -11.45 -19.31
CA ILE A 219 -19.84 -10.55 -20.07
C ILE A 219 -21.23 -11.17 -20.26
N ARG A 220 -21.32 -12.46 -20.60
CA ARG A 220 -22.63 -13.13 -20.77
C ARG A 220 -23.44 -13.13 -19.47
N ARG A 221 -22.77 -13.25 -18.32
CA ARG A 221 -23.41 -13.24 -16.99
C ARG A 221 -23.78 -11.84 -16.53
N ALA A 222 -22.93 -10.86 -16.79
CA ALA A 222 -23.14 -9.48 -16.41
C ALA A 222 -23.99 -8.79 -17.50
N GLY A 223 -25.29 -8.62 -17.26
CA GLY A 223 -26.16 -7.90 -18.20
C GLY A 223 -25.61 -6.51 -18.58
N PRO A 224 -26.06 -5.93 -19.72
CA PRO A 224 -25.43 -4.76 -20.33
C PRO A 224 -25.43 -3.50 -19.45
N GLU A 225 -26.45 -3.30 -18.63
CA GLU A 225 -26.50 -2.17 -17.68
C GLU A 225 -25.38 -2.29 -16.65
N ARG A 226 -25.24 -3.48 -16.07
CA ARG A 226 -24.25 -3.78 -15.03
C ARG A 226 -22.82 -3.70 -15.57
N LEU A 227 -22.57 -4.12 -16.81
CA LEU A 227 -21.27 -3.96 -17.45
C LEU A 227 -20.86 -2.50 -17.60
N ARG A 228 -21.80 -1.61 -17.97
CA ARG A 228 -21.51 -0.16 -18.04
C ARG A 228 -21.21 0.41 -16.67
N ASP A 229 -21.93 -0.01 -15.64
CA ASP A 229 -21.68 0.47 -14.27
C ASP A 229 -20.30 0.02 -13.79
N LEU A 230 -19.94 -1.25 -13.99
CA LEU A 230 -18.62 -1.78 -13.67
C LEU A 230 -17.51 -1.08 -14.46
N ALA A 231 -17.69 -0.85 -15.76
CA ALA A 231 -16.70 -0.17 -16.59
C ALA A 231 -16.48 1.28 -16.17
N ARG A 232 -17.51 1.96 -15.62
CA ARG A 232 -17.40 3.33 -15.10
C ARG A 232 -16.75 3.40 -13.73
N SER A 233 -16.95 2.40 -12.87
CA SER A 233 -16.38 2.40 -11.51
C SER A 233 -15.00 1.74 -11.44
N ALA A 234 -14.63 0.93 -12.43
CA ALA A 234 -13.39 0.17 -12.45
C ALA A 234 -12.15 1.08 -12.36
N ASP A 235 -11.37 0.89 -11.30
CA ASP A 235 -10.04 1.44 -11.16
C ASP A 235 -9.04 0.62 -11.98
N ARG A 236 -8.61 1.18 -13.11
CA ARG A 236 -7.64 0.55 -14.02
C ARG A 236 -6.27 0.37 -13.36
N GLU A 237 -5.84 1.27 -12.49
CA GLU A 237 -4.54 1.15 -11.82
C GLU A 237 -4.58 0.03 -10.78
N ALA A 238 -5.67 -0.07 -10.01
CA ALA A 238 -5.88 -1.18 -9.08
C ALA A 238 -5.91 -2.54 -9.80
N ILE A 239 -6.60 -2.62 -10.95
CA ILE A 239 -6.63 -3.84 -11.79
C ILE A 239 -5.22 -4.22 -12.25
N ARG A 240 -4.44 -3.27 -12.80
CA ARG A 240 -3.05 -3.56 -13.20
C ARG A 240 -2.21 -4.01 -12.02
N ALA A 241 -2.34 -3.36 -10.87
CA ALA A 241 -1.58 -3.70 -9.67
C ALA A 241 -1.87 -5.12 -9.17
N VAL A 242 -3.13 -5.56 -9.17
CA VAL A 242 -3.49 -6.91 -8.73
C VAL A 242 -3.01 -7.98 -9.72
N PHE A 243 -3.11 -7.74 -11.02
CA PHE A 243 -2.60 -8.68 -12.03
C PHE A 243 -1.07 -8.74 -12.08
N GLN A 244 -0.37 -7.63 -11.82
CA GLN A 244 1.08 -7.64 -11.60
C GLN A 244 1.48 -8.49 -10.40
N LEU A 245 0.72 -8.40 -9.29
CA LEU A 245 0.91 -9.27 -8.14
C LEU A 245 0.68 -10.74 -8.53
N PHE A 246 -0.41 -11.07 -9.21
CA PHE A 246 -0.70 -12.44 -9.63
C PHE A 246 0.33 -13.00 -10.59
N ALA A 247 0.82 -12.20 -11.54
CA ALA A 247 1.87 -12.59 -12.48
C ALA A 247 3.24 -12.80 -11.80
N SER A 248 3.44 -12.33 -10.57
CA SER A 248 4.65 -12.59 -9.78
C SER A 248 4.70 -14.00 -9.19
N PHE A 249 3.56 -14.71 -9.16
CA PHE A 249 3.49 -16.09 -8.69
C PHE A 249 3.66 -17.07 -9.85
N GLU A 250 4.69 -17.90 -9.77
CA GLU A 250 4.98 -18.93 -10.76
C GLU A 250 3.82 -19.93 -10.92
N GLN A 251 3.10 -20.21 -9.83
CA GLN A 251 1.99 -21.16 -9.76
C GLN A 251 0.69 -20.67 -10.42
N LEU A 252 0.52 -19.36 -10.65
CA LEU A 252 -0.69 -18.80 -11.25
C LEU A 252 -0.60 -18.60 -12.77
N GLY A 253 0.50 -19.05 -13.38
CA GLY A 253 0.70 -18.95 -14.82
C GLY A 253 0.78 -17.48 -15.25
N SER A 254 1.97 -16.89 -15.15
CA SER A 254 2.19 -15.46 -15.47
C SER A 254 1.66 -15.03 -16.85
N VAL A 255 1.62 -15.95 -17.82
CA VAL A 255 1.08 -15.72 -19.17
C VAL A 255 -0.44 -15.58 -19.15
N TYR A 256 -1.15 -16.45 -18.42
CA TYR A 256 -2.61 -16.35 -18.26
C TYR A 256 -3.01 -15.11 -17.49
N ALA A 257 -2.34 -14.78 -16.39
CA ALA A 257 -2.62 -13.56 -15.62
C ALA A 257 -2.52 -12.30 -16.49
N ARG A 258 -1.46 -12.18 -17.31
CA ARG A 258 -1.30 -11.05 -18.25
C ARG A 258 -2.34 -11.05 -19.37
N ALA A 259 -2.68 -12.22 -19.91
CA ALA A 259 -3.73 -12.32 -20.93
C ALA A 259 -5.10 -11.90 -20.37
N LEU A 260 -5.42 -12.34 -19.16
CA LEU A 260 -6.67 -11.99 -18.48
C LEU A 260 -6.73 -10.49 -18.14
N GLU A 261 -5.63 -9.90 -17.67
CA GLU A 261 -5.49 -8.45 -17.47
C GLU A 261 -5.83 -7.67 -18.75
N ARG A 262 -5.18 -8.01 -19.87
CA ARG A 262 -5.43 -7.35 -21.16
C ARG A 262 -6.90 -7.44 -21.57
N ARG A 263 -7.49 -8.64 -21.52
CA ARG A 263 -8.88 -8.88 -21.92
C ARG A 263 -9.90 -8.16 -21.03
N LEU A 264 -9.64 -8.06 -19.73
CA LEU A 264 -10.49 -7.31 -18.81
C LEU A 264 -10.42 -5.81 -19.09
N LEU A 265 -9.22 -5.26 -19.31
CA LEU A 265 -9.05 -3.84 -19.65
C LEU A 265 -9.70 -3.51 -21.00
N GLU A 266 -9.55 -4.37 -22.02
CA GLU A 266 -10.25 -4.23 -23.31
C GLU A 266 -11.78 -4.27 -23.13
N ALA A 267 -12.30 -5.15 -22.28
CA ALA A 267 -13.72 -5.19 -21.97
C ALA A 267 -14.20 -3.90 -21.29
N ILE A 268 -13.43 -3.38 -20.32
CA ILE A 268 -13.74 -2.10 -19.67
C ILE A 268 -13.77 -0.96 -20.69
N ASP A 269 -12.82 -0.90 -21.61
CA ASP A 269 -12.78 0.14 -22.64
C ASP A 269 -13.94 0.03 -23.63
N ASN A 270 -14.38 -1.19 -23.95
CA ASN A 270 -15.53 -1.42 -24.85
C ASN A 270 -16.89 -1.08 -24.20
N TRP A 271 -17.00 -1.23 -22.88
CA TRP A 271 -18.23 -0.95 -22.12
C TRP A 271 -18.21 0.40 -21.40
N GLY A 272 -17.07 1.10 -21.43
CA GLY A 272 -16.86 2.44 -20.91
C GLY A 272 -17.55 3.52 -21.74
N PRO A 273 -17.63 4.76 -21.22
CA PRO A 273 -18.22 5.90 -21.91
C PRO A 273 -17.41 6.36 -23.13
#